data_AF-A0A1H2SY47-F1
#
_entry.id   AF-A0A1H2SY47-F1
#
_cell.length_a   1.000
_cell.length_b   1.000
_cell.length_c   1.000
_cell.angle_alpha   90.00
_cell.angle_beta   90.00
_cell.angle_gamma   90.00
#
_symmetry.space_group_name_H-M   'P 1'
#
loop_
_entity.id
_entity.type
_entity.pdbx_description
1 polymer ?
#
loop_
_entity_poly.entity_id
_entity_poly.type
_entity_poly.pdbx_seq_one_letter_code
_entity_poly.pdbx_strand_id
1 'polypeptide(L)'
;MQARGALRHGNALWAASGYGPMAEGARDAYTQMRAFQDATIFGMTGEPEYAVLYLRWEVTFPEEWRAPNANMWSPWARKEGALRRLGREGVPARVKDSAVELLDAVLRRPYRRKDWNYAEVARRVDYADRLDVLYREQPLRAEFIQYVIANPQVHITRKTWTRWLERTGHSAANADHSR
;
A
#
# COMPACT_ATOMS: atom_id res chain seq x y z
N MET A 1 -15.10 -5.77 24.82
CA MET A 1 -15.82 -6.24 23.62
C MET A 1 -14.88 -6.00 22.43
N GLN A 2 -14.27 -7.08 21.91
CA GLN A 2 -13.03 -7.08 21.13
C GLN A 2 -13.17 -6.28 19.83
N ALA A 3 -12.13 -5.50 19.45
CA ALA A 3 -12.09 -4.74 18.20
C ALA A 3 -12.68 -5.53 17.02
N ARG A 4 -12.26 -6.78 16.83
CA ARG A 4 -12.80 -7.72 15.81
C ARG A 4 -14.33 -7.81 15.74
N GLY A 5 -15.04 -7.79 16.87
CA GLY A 5 -16.51 -7.83 16.91
C GLY A 5 -17.15 -6.54 16.40
N ALA A 6 -16.61 -5.39 16.81
CA ALA A 6 -17.03 -4.08 16.29
C ALA A 6 -16.73 -3.94 14.79
N LEU A 7 -15.57 -4.45 14.33
CA LEU A 7 -15.21 -4.47 12.91
C LEU A 7 -16.18 -5.31 12.07
N ARG A 8 -16.53 -6.53 12.53
CA ARG A 8 -17.48 -7.40 11.82
C ARG A 8 -18.88 -6.81 11.75
N HIS A 9 -19.33 -6.17 12.83
CA HIS A 9 -20.65 -5.53 12.89
C HIS A 9 -20.74 -4.32 11.94
N GLY A 10 -19.72 -3.46 11.92
CA GLY A 10 -19.63 -2.38 10.95
C GLY A 10 -19.66 -2.87 9.50
N ASN A 11 -18.92 -3.94 9.18
CA ASN A 11 -18.91 -4.51 7.83
C ASN A 11 -20.30 -4.98 7.36
N ALA A 12 -21.07 -5.63 8.25
CA ALA A 12 -22.39 -6.12 7.92
C ALA A 12 -23.36 -4.96 7.60
N LEU A 13 -23.31 -3.89 8.39
CA LEU A 13 -24.15 -2.69 8.17
C LEU A 13 -23.83 -2.00 6.84
N TRP A 14 -22.54 -1.92 6.49
CA TRP A 14 -22.10 -1.25 5.26
C TRP A 14 -22.29 -2.07 3.99
N ALA A 15 -22.13 -3.39 4.08
CA ALA A 15 -22.47 -4.29 2.98
C ALA A 15 -23.98 -4.25 2.68
N ALA A 16 -24.82 -4.08 3.71
CA ALA A 16 -26.26 -3.96 3.56
C ALA A 16 -26.72 -2.60 3.03
N SER A 17 -26.01 -1.51 3.32
CA SER A 17 -26.46 -0.14 3.02
C SER A 17 -26.03 0.42 1.66
N GLY A 18 -25.22 -0.32 0.87
CA GLY A 18 -24.87 0.05 -0.50
C GLY A 18 -24.33 1.48 -0.66
N TYR A 19 -23.08 1.72 -0.25
CA TYR A 19 -22.32 2.97 -0.50
C TYR A 19 -23.14 4.28 -0.38
N GLY A 20 -23.41 4.75 0.85
CA GLY A 20 -24.02 6.06 1.04
C GLY A 20 -23.98 6.57 2.49
N PRO A 21 -23.53 7.81 2.75
CA PRO A 21 -23.51 8.44 4.08
C PRO A 21 -24.90 8.87 4.60
N MET A 22 -26.00 8.36 4.01
CA MET A 22 -27.36 8.87 4.21
C MET A 22 -28.24 7.98 5.11
N ALA A 23 -27.72 6.88 5.65
CA ALA A 23 -28.47 6.03 6.58
C ALA A 23 -28.40 6.55 8.02
N GLU A 24 -29.49 6.46 8.76
CA GLU A 24 -29.52 6.67 10.21
C GLU A 24 -28.44 5.77 10.88
N GLY A 25 -27.55 6.35 11.68
CA GLY A 25 -26.35 5.67 12.21
C GLY A 25 -25.05 5.89 11.43
N ALA A 26 -25.07 6.62 10.29
CA ALA A 26 -23.87 6.93 9.52
C ALA A 26 -22.81 7.73 10.30
N ARG A 27 -23.21 8.56 11.28
CA ARG A 27 -22.29 9.32 12.14
C ARG A 27 -21.54 8.41 13.11
N ASP A 28 -22.23 7.43 13.70
CA ASP A 28 -21.61 6.46 14.60
C ASP A 28 -20.72 5.50 13.81
N ALA A 29 -21.18 5.07 12.64
CA ALA A 29 -20.37 4.25 11.75
C ALA A 29 -19.13 4.99 11.22
N TYR A 30 -19.24 6.29 10.92
CA TYR A 30 -18.10 7.13 10.55
C TYR A 30 -17.14 7.37 11.73
N THR A 31 -17.66 7.51 12.94
CA THR A 31 -16.85 7.64 14.16
C THR A 31 -16.10 6.34 14.45
N GLN A 32 -16.77 5.19 14.34
CA GLN A 32 -16.14 3.87 14.43
C GLN A 32 -15.13 3.65 13.29
N MET A 33 -15.45 4.08 12.07
CA MET A 33 -14.51 4.04 10.94
C MET A 33 -13.23 4.82 11.28
N ARG A 34 -13.34 6.05 11.78
CA ARG A 34 -12.18 6.86 12.18
C ARG A 34 -11.39 6.21 13.31
N ALA A 35 -12.07 5.63 14.30
CA ALA A 35 -11.43 4.95 15.42
C ALA A 35 -10.65 3.69 14.99
N PHE A 36 -11.10 3.00 13.94
CA PHE A 36 -10.52 1.74 13.46
C PHE A 36 -9.97 1.81 12.02
N GLN A 37 -9.67 3.01 11.52
CA GLN A 37 -9.19 3.19 10.14
C GLN A 37 -7.87 2.44 9.90
N ASP A 38 -7.04 2.38 10.94
CA ASP A 38 -5.75 1.69 10.96
C ASP A 38 -5.87 0.21 11.37
N ALA A 39 -7.06 -0.32 11.69
CA ALA A 39 -7.20 -1.72 12.07
C ALA A 39 -7.21 -2.66 10.85
N THR A 40 -6.52 -3.78 10.94
CA THR A 40 -6.52 -4.90 9.98
C THR A 40 -6.90 -6.20 10.68
N ILE A 41 -7.02 -7.29 9.91
CA ILE A 41 -7.22 -8.63 10.47
C ILE A 41 -6.03 -9.10 11.34
N PHE A 42 -4.85 -8.50 11.13
CA PHE A 42 -3.60 -8.80 11.84
C PHE A 42 -3.40 -7.91 13.07
N GLY A 43 -3.93 -6.68 13.04
CA GLY A 43 -3.75 -5.69 14.10
C GLY A 43 -3.73 -4.26 13.56
N MET A 44 -3.23 -3.31 14.33
CA MET A 44 -3.17 -1.90 13.92
C MET A 44 -2.00 -1.66 12.95
N THR A 45 -2.24 -1.02 11.81
CA THR A 45 -1.19 -0.61 10.83
C THR A 45 -0.29 0.50 11.36
N GLY A 46 -0.58 1.04 12.55
CA GLY A 46 0.39 1.83 13.31
C GLY A 46 1.58 1.00 13.79
N GLU A 47 1.40 -0.32 13.95
CA GLU A 47 2.49 -1.25 14.25
C GLU A 47 3.14 -1.73 12.94
N PRO A 48 4.45 -1.50 12.74
CA PRO A 48 5.14 -1.82 11.50
C PRO A 48 5.02 -3.29 11.07
N GLU A 49 5.05 -4.23 12.00
CA GLU A 49 4.85 -5.66 11.73
C GLU A 49 3.48 -5.95 11.11
N TYR A 50 2.40 -5.35 11.63
CA TYR A 50 1.07 -5.56 11.10
C TYR A 50 0.86 -4.80 9.78
N ALA A 51 1.52 -3.65 9.60
CA ALA A 51 1.55 -2.96 8.32
C ALA A 51 2.20 -3.83 7.23
N VAL A 52 3.38 -4.42 7.50
CA VAL A 52 4.07 -5.30 6.56
C VAL A 52 3.27 -6.58 6.30
N LEU A 53 2.70 -7.22 7.33
CA LEU A 53 1.84 -8.39 7.16
C LEU A 53 0.61 -8.10 6.30
N TYR A 54 -0.05 -6.96 6.53
CA TYR A 54 -1.19 -6.53 5.72
C TYR A 54 -0.82 -6.33 4.25
N LEU A 55 0.32 -5.70 3.98
CA LEU A 55 0.80 -5.47 2.61
C LEU A 55 1.27 -6.77 1.93
N ARG A 56 1.88 -7.71 2.67
CA ARG A 56 2.19 -9.05 2.16
C ARG A 56 0.92 -9.81 1.79
N TRP A 57 -0.11 -9.74 2.63
CA TRP A 57 -1.40 -10.35 2.32
C TRP A 57 -2.05 -9.78 1.05
N GLU A 58 -1.96 -8.46 0.80
CA GLU A 58 -2.38 -7.85 -0.47
C GLU A 58 -1.70 -8.44 -1.70
N VAL A 59 -0.41 -8.76 -1.56
CA VAL A 59 0.42 -9.28 -2.65
C VAL A 59 0.15 -10.76 -2.88
N THR A 60 0.10 -11.55 -1.81
CA THR A 60 0.00 -13.02 -1.87
C THR A 60 -1.43 -13.48 -2.11
N PHE A 61 -2.43 -12.80 -1.55
CA PHE A 61 -3.83 -13.22 -1.61
C PHE A 61 -4.73 -12.04 -2.06
N PRO A 62 -4.56 -11.53 -3.30
CA PRO A 62 -5.24 -10.32 -3.74
C PRO A 62 -6.77 -10.43 -3.74
N GLU A 63 -7.32 -11.62 -3.99
CA GLU A 63 -8.78 -11.83 -3.99
C GLU A 63 -9.35 -11.91 -2.57
N GLU A 64 -8.67 -12.57 -1.64
CA GLU A 64 -9.05 -12.54 -0.23
C GLU A 64 -8.96 -11.11 0.33
N TRP A 65 -7.89 -10.40 -0.02
CA TRP A 65 -7.70 -9.01 0.37
C TRP A 65 -8.80 -8.09 -0.21
N ARG A 66 -9.35 -8.41 -1.39
CA ARG A 66 -10.49 -7.70 -1.99
C ARG A 66 -11.86 -8.20 -1.54
N ALA A 67 -11.93 -9.29 -0.78
CA ALA A 67 -13.20 -9.84 -0.34
C ALA A 67 -13.98 -8.83 0.53
N PRO A 68 -15.32 -8.74 0.42
CA PRO A 68 -16.11 -7.78 1.19
C PRO A 68 -15.95 -7.91 2.71
N ASN A 69 -15.73 -9.14 3.20
CA ASN A 69 -15.55 -9.43 4.63
C ASN A 69 -14.14 -9.07 5.15
N ALA A 70 -13.14 -9.05 4.27
CA ALA A 70 -11.80 -8.54 4.53
C ALA A 70 -11.74 -7.00 4.48
N ASN A 71 -12.74 -6.39 3.84
CA ASN A 71 -12.77 -4.98 3.50
C ASN A 71 -13.76 -4.20 4.34
N MET A 72 -13.23 -3.57 5.37
CA MET A 72 -14.04 -2.74 6.25
C MET A 72 -14.51 -1.45 5.59
N TRP A 73 -13.71 -0.85 4.71
CA TRP A 73 -13.97 0.51 4.18
C TRP A 73 -13.39 0.69 2.78
N SER A 74 -12.06 0.59 2.68
CA SER A 74 -11.34 0.61 1.42
C SER A 74 -9.98 -0.08 1.62
N PRO A 75 -9.75 -1.24 1.02
CA PRO A 75 -8.45 -1.91 1.08
C PRO A 75 -7.32 -0.98 0.58
N TRP A 76 -7.64 -0.15 -0.42
CA TRP A 76 -6.73 0.81 -1.05
C TRP A 76 -6.35 1.97 -0.13
N ALA A 77 -7.32 2.57 0.58
CA ALA A 77 -7.01 3.64 1.53
C ALA A 77 -6.12 3.13 2.66
N ARG A 78 -6.37 1.90 3.13
CA ARG A 78 -5.57 1.26 4.17
C ARG A 78 -4.17 0.89 3.69
N LYS A 79 -4.03 0.37 2.46
CA LYS A 79 -2.74 0.17 1.80
C LYS A 79 -1.94 1.46 1.75
N GLU A 80 -2.56 2.56 1.32
CA GLU A 80 -1.91 3.87 1.29
C GLU A 80 -1.52 4.35 2.69
N GLY A 81 -2.37 4.17 3.70
CA GLY A 81 -2.05 4.50 5.09
C GLY A 81 -0.84 3.71 5.63
N ALA A 82 -0.83 2.39 5.44
CA ALA A 82 0.27 1.52 5.83
C ALA A 82 1.59 1.91 5.15
N LEU A 83 1.56 2.13 3.83
CA LEU A 83 2.76 2.52 3.07
C LEU A 83 3.28 3.90 3.46
N ARG A 84 2.39 4.89 3.67
CA ARG A 84 2.80 6.23 4.11
C ARG A 84 3.41 6.21 5.51
N ARG A 85 2.91 5.39 6.43
CA ARG A 85 3.52 5.23 7.76
C ARG A 85 4.93 4.66 7.65
N LEU A 86 5.08 3.52 6.96
CA LEU A 86 6.40 2.92 6.72
C LEU A 86 7.36 3.88 5.99
N GLY A 87 6.85 4.65 5.03
CA GLY A 87 7.61 5.64 4.26
C GLY A 87 7.98 6.90 5.06
N ARG A 88 7.14 7.35 5.99
CA ARG A 88 7.35 8.58 6.79
C ARG A 88 8.09 8.32 8.10
N GLU A 89 7.59 7.36 8.88
CA GLU A 89 8.07 7.00 10.21
C GLU A 89 9.31 6.10 10.14
N GLY A 90 9.52 5.45 8.99
CA GLY A 90 10.64 4.54 8.75
C GLY A 90 10.25 3.08 8.97
N VAL A 91 11.16 2.19 8.57
CA VAL A 91 10.99 0.74 8.72
C VAL A 91 11.96 0.25 9.81
N PRO A 92 11.46 -0.20 10.97
CA PRO A 92 12.33 -0.71 12.03
C PRO A 92 13.14 -1.93 11.59
N ALA A 93 14.35 -2.08 12.15
CA ALA A 93 15.25 -3.19 11.83
C ALA A 93 14.56 -4.57 11.91
N ARG A 94 13.72 -4.80 12.92
CA ARG A 94 12.99 -6.06 13.14
C ARG A 94 12.06 -6.49 11.99
N VAL A 95 11.63 -5.57 11.12
CA VAL A 95 10.75 -5.86 9.97
C VAL A 95 11.39 -5.46 8.65
N LYS A 96 12.66 -5.02 8.66
CA LYS A 96 13.35 -4.52 7.46
C LYS A 96 13.43 -5.59 6.38
N ASP A 97 13.84 -6.80 6.73
CA ASP A 97 13.97 -7.90 5.76
C ASP A 97 12.62 -8.29 5.15
N SER A 98 11.56 -8.37 5.96
CA SER A 98 10.20 -8.61 5.45
C SER A 98 9.69 -7.48 4.56
N ALA A 99 10.10 -6.23 4.80
CA ALA A 99 9.77 -5.11 3.94
C ALA A 99 10.55 -5.16 2.61
N VAL A 100 11.81 -5.60 2.62
CA VAL A 100 12.61 -5.85 1.42
C VAL A 100 11.99 -6.97 0.58
N GLU A 101 11.63 -8.11 1.18
CA GLU A 101 10.92 -9.20 0.50
C GLU A 101 9.59 -8.75 -0.12
N LEU A 102 8.85 -7.90 0.59
CA LEU A 102 7.62 -7.30 0.09
C LEU A 102 7.88 -6.42 -1.14
N LEU A 103 8.93 -5.59 -1.13
CA LEU A 103 9.33 -4.78 -2.27
C LEU A 103 9.76 -5.65 -3.46
N ASP A 104 10.53 -6.71 -3.22
CA ASP A 104 10.90 -7.70 -4.24
C ASP A 104 9.67 -8.27 -4.94
N ALA A 105 8.64 -8.66 -4.16
CA ALA A 105 7.41 -9.21 -4.72
C ALA A 105 6.56 -8.16 -5.48
N VAL A 106 6.45 -6.95 -4.94
CA VAL A 106 5.62 -5.88 -5.52
C VAL A 106 6.24 -5.28 -6.77
N LEU A 107 7.55 -5.04 -6.75
CA LEU A 107 8.24 -4.38 -7.84
C LEU A 107 8.37 -5.29 -9.06
N ARG A 108 8.28 -6.62 -8.92
CA ARG A 108 8.29 -7.55 -10.06
C ARG A 108 6.94 -7.76 -10.73
N ARG A 109 5.82 -7.55 -10.02
CA ARG A 109 4.47 -7.75 -10.57
C ARG A 109 3.98 -6.55 -11.40
N PRO A 110 2.94 -6.68 -12.23
CA PRO A 110 2.32 -5.54 -12.89
C PRO A 110 1.92 -4.44 -11.90
N TYR A 111 2.07 -3.18 -12.31
CA TYR A 111 1.77 -2.03 -11.46
C TYR A 111 0.28 -2.00 -11.12
N ARG A 112 -0.04 -1.66 -9.88
CA ARG A 112 -1.40 -1.53 -9.37
C ARG A 112 -1.63 -0.16 -8.74
N ARG A 113 -2.90 0.11 -8.48
CA ARG A 113 -3.34 1.32 -7.78
C ARG A 113 -2.57 1.50 -6.47
N LYS A 114 -2.06 2.71 -6.27
CA LYS A 114 -1.27 3.14 -5.08
C LYS A 114 0.14 2.53 -4.96
N ASP A 115 0.62 1.79 -5.95
CA ASP A 115 1.96 1.20 -5.88
C ASP A 115 3.08 2.24 -5.86
N TRP A 116 2.84 3.46 -6.36
CA TRP A 116 3.76 4.58 -6.21
C TRP A 116 4.24 4.83 -4.77
N ASN A 117 3.44 4.50 -3.73
CA ASN A 117 3.88 4.66 -2.34
C ASN A 117 4.98 3.67 -1.92
N TYR A 118 5.14 2.53 -2.60
CA TYR A 118 6.22 1.58 -2.31
C TYR A 118 7.60 2.18 -2.58
N ALA A 119 7.70 3.16 -3.48
CA ALA A 119 8.96 3.85 -3.73
C ALA A 119 9.44 4.63 -2.49
N GLU A 120 8.53 5.12 -1.63
CA GLU A 120 8.89 5.75 -0.36
C GLU A 120 9.45 4.72 0.62
N VAL A 121 8.87 3.53 0.66
CA VAL A 121 9.36 2.42 1.50
C VAL A 121 10.73 1.94 1.01
N ALA A 122 10.94 1.81 -0.30
CA ALA A 122 12.22 1.43 -0.91
C ALA A 122 13.36 2.38 -0.50
N ARG A 123 13.07 3.69 -0.44
CA ARG A 123 14.01 4.70 0.07
C ARG A 123 14.38 4.47 1.53
N ARG A 124 13.46 4.00 2.36
CA ARG A 124 13.69 3.81 3.82
C ARG A 124 14.44 2.54 4.16
N VAL A 125 14.34 1.49 3.34
CA VAL A 125 15.03 0.22 3.59
C VAL A 125 16.40 0.13 2.91
N ASP A 126 16.81 1.16 2.19
CA ASP A 126 18.02 1.18 1.37
C ASP A 126 18.06 0.00 0.37
N TYR A 127 17.08 -0.02 -0.53
CA TYR A 127 16.87 -1.11 -1.48
C TYR A 127 17.95 -1.19 -2.60
N ALA A 128 19.04 -0.42 -2.50
CA ALA A 128 20.05 -0.30 -3.55
C ALA A 128 20.65 -1.65 -3.97
N ASP A 129 20.97 -2.51 -3.00
CA ASP A 129 21.60 -3.83 -3.22
C ASP A 129 20.71 -4.84 -3.97
N ARG A 130 19.42 -4.53 -4.14
CA ARG A 130 18.45 -5.38 -4.85
C ARG A 130 18.14 -4.87 -6.26
N LEU A 131 18.66 -3.70 -6.64
CA LEU A 131 18.36 -3.07 -7.92
C LEU A 131 18.83 -3.90 -9.11
N ASP A 132 19.99 -4.56 -9.04
CA ASP A 132 20.55 -5.34 -10.15
C ASP A 132 19.60 -6.43 -10.67
N VAL A 133 18.89 -7.09 -9.76
CA VAL A 133 17.89 -8.10 -10.12
C VAL A 133 16.68 -7.43 -10.76
N LEU A 134 16.20 -6.33 -10.16
CA LEU A 134 15.07 -5.58 -10.67
C LEU A 134 15.34 -4.97 -12.05
N TYR A 135 16.57 -4.54 -12.34
CA TYR A 135 16.98 -4.01 -13.64
C TYR A 135 16.76 -5.01 -14.78
N ARG A 136 17.03 -6.29 -14.53
CA ARG A 136 16.87 -7.35 -15.55
C ARG A 136 15.41 -7.64 -15.89
N GLU A 137 14.52 -7.48 -14.91
CA GLU A 137 13.11 -7.89 -15.04
C GLU A 137 12.18 -6.72 -15.32
N GLN A 138 12.47 -5.54 -14.74
CA GLN A 138 11.63 -4.35 -14.74
C GLN A 138 12.51 -3.08 -14.80
N PRO A 139 13.27 -2.86 -15.89
CA PRO A 139 14.31 -1.83 -15.98
C PRO A 139 13.81 -0.42 -15.64
N LEU A 140 12.68 0.01 -16.21
CA LEU A 140 12.11 1.33 -15.93
C LEU A 140 11.73 1.50 -14.44
N ARG A 141 11.29 0.42 -13.81
CA ARG A 141 10.94 0.45 -12.38
C ARG A 141 12.19 0.50 -11.52
N ALA A 142 13.23 -0.25 -11.87
CA ALA A 142 14.53 -0.18 -11.21
C ALA A 142 15.11 1.23 -11.28
N GLU A 143 15.14 1.84 -12.47
CA GLU A 143 15.61 3.21 -12.68
C GLU A 143 14.82 4.23 -11.87
N PHE A 144 13.49 4.09 -11.81
CA PHE A 144 12.67 4.98 -11.00
C PHE A 144 12.94 4.84 -9.50
N ILE A 145 13.09 3.60 -9.00
CA ILE A 145 13.43 3.36 -7.59
C ILE A 145 14.83 3.91 -7.29
N GLN A 146 15.81 3.69 -8.17
CA GLN A 146 17.14 4.28 -8.06
C GLN A 146 17.06 5.81 -8.00
N TYR A 147 16.31 6.44 -8.90
CA TYR A 147 16.07 7.88 -8.89
C TYR A 147 15.45 8.35 -7.56
N VAL A 148 14.45 7.64 -7.06
CA VAL A 148 13.77 7.97 -5.80
C VAL A 148 14.70 7.84 -4.59
N ILE A 149 15.57 6.83 -4.56
CA ILE A 149 16.59 6.62 -3.52
C ILE A 149 17.62 7.75 -3.56
N ALA A 150 18.15 8.06 -4.75
CA ALA A 150 19.16 9.09 -4.95
C ALA A 150 18.64 10.53 -4.71
N ASN A 151 17.31 10.73 -4.69
CA ASN A 151 16.69 12.04 -4.56
C ASN A 151 15.70 12.07 -3.37
N PRO A 152 16.17 12.07 -2.11
CA PRO A 152 15.32 12.02 -0.92
C PRO A 152 14.36 13.22 -0.79
N GLN A 153 14.67 14.36 -1.41
CA GLN A 153 13.84 15.56 -1.47
C GLN A 153 12.59 15.41 -2.34
N VAL A 154 12.52 14.39 -3.21
CA VAL A 154 11.35 14.17 -4.07
C VAL A 154 10.17 13.73 -3.23
N HIS A 155 9.12 14.54 -3.24
CA HIS A 155 7.81 14.17 -2.69
C HIS A 155 7.10 13.22 -3.66
N ILE A 156 6.88 11.99 -3.20
CA ILE A 156 6.30 10.94 -4.02
C ILE A 156 4.78 11.07 -4.00
N THR A 157 4.20 11.16 -5.18
CA THR A 157 2.76 11.29 -5.41
C THR A 157 2.33 10.30 -6.50
N ARG A 158 1.02 10.16 -6.69
CA ARG A 158 0.47 9.36 -7.79
C ARG A 158 1.05 9.73 -9.17
N LYS A 159 1.37 11.00 -9.41
CA LYS A 159 1.87 11.50 -10.70
C LYS A 159 3.38 11.40 -10.84
N THR A 160 4.11 11.04 -9.78
CA THR A 160 5.57 11.07 -9.78
C THR A 160 6.17 10.07 -10.77
N TRP A 161 5.60 8.86 -10.87
CA TRP A 161 6.00 7.86 -11.88
C TRP A 161 5.78 8.37 -13.31
N THR A 162 4.56 8.80 -13.65
CA THR A 162 4.23 9.27 -15.00
C THR A 162 5.08 10.48 -15.41
N ARG A 163 5.27 11.47 -14.53
CA ARG A 163 6.14 12.62 -14.79
C ARG A 163 7.60 12.24 -14.96
N TRP A 164 8.06 11.22 -14.23
CA TRP A 164 9.41 10.71 -14.36
C TRP A 164 9.61 10.02 -15.72
N LEU A 165 8.65 9.22 -16.17
CA LEU A 165 8.65 8.62 -17.51
C LEU A 165 8.69 9.70 -18.61
N GLU A 166 7.79 10.67 -18.55
CA GLU A 166 7.73 11.79 -19.51
C GLU A 166 9.07 12.54 -19.61
N ARG A 167 9.67 12.87 -18.46
CA ARG A 167 10.95 13.59 -18.39
C ARG A 167 12.13 12.78 -18.93
N THR A 168 12.07 11.45 -18.85
CA THR A 168 13.14 10.55 -19.33
C THR A 168 12.91 10.06 -20.75
N GLY A 169 11.86 10.55 -21.44
CA GLY A 169 11.54 10.16 -22.82
C GLY A 169 10.85 8.80 -22.93
N HIS A 170 10.41 8.20 -21.82
CA HIS A 170 9.68 6.94 -21.81
C HIS A 170 8.17 7.18 -21.87
N SER A 171 7.45 6.43 -22.71
CA SER A 171 5.98 6.44 -22.72
C SER A 171 5.40 5.58 -21.60
N ALA A 172 4.35 6.07 -20.95
CA ALA A 172 3.58 5.29 -19.97
C ALA A 172 3.02 3.97 -20.54
N ALA A 173 2.76 3.91 -21.86
CA ALA A 173 2.30 2.69 -22.53
C ALA A 173 3.37 1.59 -22.57
N ASN A 174 4.65 1.95 -22.57
CA ASN A 174 5.76 1.00 -22.56
C ASN A 174 6.10 0.53 -21.13
N ALA A 175 5.62 1.25 -20.12
CA ALA A 175 6.02 1.06 -18.73
C ALA A 175 5.04 0.20 -17.91
N ASP A 176 3.79 0.06 -18.36
CA ASP A 176 2.75 -0.73 -17.72
C ASP A 176 2.03 -1.64 -18.73
N HIS A 177 2.52 -2.88 -18.88
CA HIS A 177 1.68 -3.97 -19.38
C HIS A 177 0.75 -4.42 -18.25
N SER A 178 -0.33 -3.66 -18.00
CA SER A 178 -1.64 -4.13 -17.49
C SER A 178 -2.54 -2.92 -17.21
N ARG A 179 -3.63 -2.79 -17.98
CA ARG A 179 -4.78 -1.95 -17.69
C ARG A 179 -5.56 -2.48 -16.49
#